data_AF-A0AAN7HJW8-F1
#
_entry.id   AF-A0AAN7HJW8-F1
#
_cell.length_a   1.000
_cell.length_b   1.000
_cell.length_c   1.000
_cell.angle_alpha   90.00
_cell.angle_beta   90.00
_cell.angle_gamma   90.00
#
_symmetry.space_group_name_H-M   'P 1'
#
loop_
_entity.id
_entity.type
_entity.pdbx_description
1 polymer ?
#
loop_
_entity_poly.entity_id
_entity_poly.type
_entity_poly.pdbx_seq_one_letter_code
_entity_poly.pdbx_strand_id
1 'polypeptide(L)'
;MLPKKGSSKPAPAPKTPAQKGVRVLVLEDSSFRHAKPSEAIFDCVASVISLAVDILECTPSVSILLSIMKQVKIHRKDVLWLQNLDSSGLNDAVYQYLSQIRASFPHVLVSDKFGMQTKNGRTNKRNCKEAFDPKAAAAIELNAMLVNRLVTTYTSLKSTDSTIIRTRFRTLHVRLSLTIAHELVHVFNHYIVRNQRRHTPPKVTAGGYGNSKVGESGRFWEKELTGGVVDIRLSENDTEMVALRDDQLGKCWRLLEKVIDGLLARDFKNSLQAEGDMLTDREHQNVLAEHISPMRWTTRYRDMFPEKLEGPEELNTSLIDELVGPEIRKKPKYNISGQNARKFAIQPRTVSHLIC
;
A
#
# COMPACT_ATOMS: atom_id res chain seq x y z
N MET A 1 40.64 34.11 8.27
CA MET A 1 39.23 34.17 7.81
C MET A 1 38.84 32.78 7.31
N LEU A 2 37.94 32.09 7.99
CA LEU A 2 37.40 30.81 7.51
C LEU A 2 36.37 31.08 6.40
N PRO A 3 36.38 30.33 5.29
CA PRO A 3 35.42 30.52 4.22
C PRO A 3 34.01 30.19 4.72
N LYS A 4 33.08 31.14 4.54
CA LYS A 4 31.65 30.92 4.78
C LYS A 4 31.20 29.72 3.94
N LYS A 5 30.84 28.61 4.61
CA LYS A 5 30.12 27.50 3.98
C LYS A 5 28.86 28.09 3.33
N GLY A 6 28.88 28.20 2.01
CA GLY A 6 27.70 28.58 1.25
C GLY A 6 26.60 27.57 1.53
N SER A 7 25.47 28.03 2.05
CA SER A 7 24.27 27.22 2.18
C SER A 7 23.83 26.81 0.78
N SER A 8 24.15 25.59 0.37
CA SER A 8 23.61 25.03 -0.86
C SER A 8 22.09 25.02 -0.73
N LYS A 9 21.40 25.65 -1.69
CA LYS A 9 19.94 25.54 -1.77
C LYS A 9 19.59 24.06 -1.86
N PRO A 10 18.64 23.55 -1.05
CA PRO A 10 18.22 22.16 -1.14
C PRO A 10 17.73 21.88 -2.56
N ALA A 11 18.11 20.71 -3.09
CA ALA A 11 17.72 20.29 -4.42
C ALA A 11 16.18 20.31 -4.56
N PRO A 12 15.64 20.73 -5.72
CA PRO A 12 14.21 20.71 -5.95
C PRO A 12 13.70 19.27 -5.79
N ALA A 13 12.63 19.14 -5.03
CA ALA A 13 12.08 17.84 -4.73
C ALA A 13 11.56 17.14 -6.00
N PRO A 14 11.66 15.80 -6.09
CA PRO A 14 11.22 15.07 -7.28
C PRO A 14 9.74 15.33 -7.56
N LYS A 15 9.40 15.51 -8.85
CA LYS A 15 8.02 15.71 -9.30
C LYS A 15 7.25 14.40 -9.16
N THR A 16 6.21 14.39 -8.33
CA THR A 16 5.27 13.28 -8.19
C THR A 16 4.26 13.30 -9.35
N PRO A 17 4.20 12.27 -10.20
CA PRO A 17 3.26 12.23 -11.33
C PRO A 17 1.79 12.17 -10.87
N ALA A 18 0.89 12.63 -11.74
CA ALA A 18 -0.55 12.56 -11.48
C ALA A 18 -1.09 11.13 -11.65
N GLN A 19 -2.02 10.73 -10.78
CA GLN A 19 -2.75 9.48 -10.88
C GLN A 19 -4.09 9.73 -11.56
N LYS A 20 -4.42 8.97 -12.61
CA LYS A 20 -5.64 9.19 -13.39
C LYS A 20 -6.77 8.26 -12.99
N GLY A 21 -7.98 8.80 -13.04
CA GLY A 21 -9.21 8.01 -12.92
C GLY A 21 -9.40 7.31 -11.58
N VAL A 22 -8.89 7.85 -10.47
CA VAL A 22 -9.11 7.31 -9.14
C VAL A 22 -10.59 7.38 -8.76
N ARG A 23 -11.05 6.34 -8.07
CA ARG A 23 -12.42 6.22 -7.56
C ARG A 23 -12.39 5.53 -6.20
N VAL A 24 -12.98 6.20 -5.22
CA VAL A 24 -13.18 5.69 -3.87
C VAL A 24 -14.67 5.42 -3.68
N LEU A 25 -14.99 4.19 -3.29
CA LEU A 25 -16.33 3.70 -3.04
C LEU A 25 -16.46 3.37 -1.55
N VAL A 26 -17.46 3.92 -0.87
CA VAL A 26 -17.67 3.75 0.57
C VAL A 26 -18.95 2.96 0.76
N LEU A 27 -18.89 1.88 1.55
CA LEU A 27 -20.05 1.09 1.86
C LEU A 27 -20.96 1.84 2.84
N GLU A 28 -22.20 2.09 2.43
CA GLU A 28 -23.26 2.67 3.26
C GLU A 28 -24.50 1.78 3.16
N ASP A 29 -25.00 1.39 4.33
CA ASP A 29 -26.05 0.38 4.52
C ASP A 29 -25.69 -0.95 3.83
N SER A 30 -26.04 -1.09 2.56
CA SER A 30 -25.81 -2.28 1.74
C SER A 30 -25.34 -1.95 0.31
N SER A 31 -24.94 -0.69 0.05
CA SER A 31 -24.52 -0.25 -1.28
C SER A 31 -23.25 0.60 -1.22
N PHE A 32 -22.49 0.61 -2.30
CA PHE A 32 -21.28 1.41 -2.40
C PHE A 32 -21.59 2.78 -2.99
N ARG A 33 -21.46 3.84 -2.19
CA ARG A 33 -21.55 5.21 -2.70
C ARG A 33 -20.21 5.73 -3.17
N HIS A 34 -20.23 6.68 -4.09
CA HIS A 34 -19.02 7.35 -4.56
C HIS A 34 -18.63 8.47 -3.59
N ALA A 35 -17.41 8.42 -3.04
CA ALA A 35 -16.85 9.57 -2.36
C ALA A 35 -16.41 10.62 -3.37
N LYS A 36 -16.81 11.87 -3.13
CA LYS A 36 -16.49 13.01 -3.99
C LYS A 36 -15.20 13.70 -3.53
N PRO A 37 -14.52 14.42 -4.44
CA PRO A 37 -13.42 15.31 -4.08
C PRO A 37 -13.89 16.32 -3.05
N SER A 38 -13.00 16.78 -2.17
CA SER A 38 -13.29 17.61 -0.99
C SER A 38 -13.99 16.91 0.17
N GLU A 39 -14.52 15.69 -0.03
CA GLU A 39 -14.85 14.85 1.11
C GLU A 39 -13.56 14.34 1.76
N ALA A 40 -13.49 14.44 3.08
CA ALA A 40 -12.29 14.06 3.83
C ALA A 40 -11.85 12.61 3.57
N ILE A 41 -12.81 11.68 3.40
CA ILE A 41 -12.53 10.29 3.07
C ILE A 41 -11.87 10.14 1.69
N PHE A 42 -12.37 10.87 0.69
CA PHE A 42 -11.78 10.84 -0.64
C PHE A 42 -10.37 11.42 -0.60
N ASP A 43 -10.19 12.60 0.00
CA ASP A 43 -8.89 13.28 0.01
C ASP A 43 -7.82 12.45 0.75
N CYS A 44 -8.17 11.87 1.90
CA CYS A 44 -7.28 10.97 2.63
C CYS A 44 -6.88 9.75 1.79
N VAL A 45 -7.86 9.02 1.23
CA VAL A 45 -7.59 7.80 0.44
C VAL A 45 -6.83 8.13 -0.85
N ALA A 46 -7.17 9.23 -1.54
CA ALA A 46 -6.48 9.71 -2.72
C ALA A 46 -5.00 10.02 -2.44
N SER A 47 -4.70 10.69 -1.32
CA SER A 47 -3.31 10.99 -0.93
C SER A 47 -2.52 9.71 -0.58
N VAL A 48 -3.17 8.75 0.08
CA VAL A 48 -2.61 7.42 0.37
C VAL A 48 -2.29 6.66 -0.93
N ILE A 49 -3.21 6.65 -1.91
CA ILE A 49 -2.99 6.04 -3.23
C ILE A 49 -1.77 6.66 -3.91
N SER A 50 -1.63 7.98 -3.88
CA SER A 50 -0.48 8.66 -4.47
C SER A 50 0.83 8.20 -3.86
N LEU A 51 0.93 8.11 -2.52
CA LEU A 51 2.15 7.60 -1.88
C LEU A 51 2.38 6.11 -2.19
N ALA A 52 1.33 5.30 -2.20
CA ALA A 52 1.44 3.87 -2.51
C ALA A 52 2.04 3.63 -3.90
N VAL A 53 1.58 4.39 -4.91
CA VAL A 53 2.11 4.33 -6.28
C VAL A 53 3.58 4.79 -6.32
N ASP A 54 3.91 5.89 -5.64
CA ASP A 54 5.30 6.38 -5.56
C ASP A 54 6.24 5.35 -4.92
N ILE A 55 5.80 4.67 -3.84
CA ILE A 55 6.55 3.60 -3.19
C ILE A 55 6.73 2.43 -4.16
N LEU A 56 5.66 2.03 -4.87
CA LEU A 56 5.73 0.90 -5.79
C LEU A 56 6.69 1.15 -6.97
N GLU A 57 6.85 2.41 -7.38
CA GLU A 57 7.66 2.84 -8.52
C GLU A 57 9.09 3.27 -8.14
N CYS A 58 9.43 3.27 -6.86
CA CYS A 58 10.81 3.53 -6.46
C CYS A 58 11.75 2.39 -6.92
N THR A 59 13.02 2.72 -7.15
CA THR A 59 13.99 1.78 -7.73
C THR A 59 14.04 0.42 -7.01
N PRO A 60 14.16 0.35 -5.66
CA PRO A 60 14.15 -0.94 -4.96
C PRO A 60 12.88 -1.76 -5.22
N SER A 61 11.72 -1.11 -5.20
CA SER A 61 10.44 -1.78 -5.45
C SER A 61 10.34 -2.33 -6.88
N VAL A 62 10.81 -1.59 -7.88
CA VAL A 62 10.85 -2.06 -9.28
C VAL A 62 11.70 -3.32 -9.43
N SER A 63 12.88 -3.36 -8.79
CA SER A 63 13.73 -4.56 -8.79
C SER A 63 13.05 -5.76 -8.12
N ILE A 64 12.32 -5.53 -7.04
CA ILE A 64 11.56 -6.58 -6.34
C ILE A 64 10.41 -7.10 -7.24
N LEU A 65 9.68 -6.22 -7.93
CA LEU A 65 8.65 -6.64 -8.90
C LEU A 65 9.25 -7.48 -10.03
N LEU A 66 10.43 -7.09 -10.53
CA LEU A 66 11.18 -7.89 -11.51
C LEU A 66 11.56 -9.27 -10.96
N SER A 67 12.01 -9.34 -9.70
CA SER A 67 12.31 -10.61 -9.01
C SER A 67 11.07 -11.50 -8.91
N ILE A 68 9.93 -10.93 -8.48
CA ILE A 68 8.64 -11.64 -8.44
C ILE A 68 8.29 -12.20 -9.83
N MET A 69 8.40 -11.38 -10.89
CA MET A 69 8.09 -11.80 -12.24
C MET A 69 9.00 -12.94 -12.73
N LYS A 70 10.31 -12.88 -12.43
CA LYS A 70 11.27 -13.96 -12.71
C LYS A 70 10.88 -15.25 -11.99
N GLN A 71 10.51 -15.18 -10.71
CA GLN A 71 10.08 -16.34 -9.93
C GLN A 71 8.78 -16.93 -10.50
N VAL A 72 7.81 -16.10 -10.87
CA VAL A 72 6.59 -16.56 -11.54
C VAL A 72 6.92 -17.23 -12.87
N LYS A 73 7.84 -16.68 -13.68
CA LYS A 73 8.30 -17.29 -14.93
C LYS A 73 8.92 -18.67 -14.72
N ILE A 74 9.71 -18.85 -13.66
CA ILE A 74 10.31 -20.15 -13.32
C ILE A 74 9.23 -21.15 -12.97
N HIS A 75 8.27 -20.77 -12.13
CA HIS A 75 7.29 -21.67 -11.52
C HIS A 75 5.98 -21.86 -12.31
N ARG A 76 5.69 -20.99 -13.28
CA ARG A 76 4.43 -20.98 -14.04
C ARG A 76 4.67 -21.10 -15.54
N LYS A 77 5.11 -22.29 -15.93
CA LYS A 77 5.34 -22.65 -17.34
C LYS A 77 4.07 -22.61 -18.20
N ASP A 78 2.91 -22.64 -17.54
CA ASP A 78 1.58 -22.48 -18.14
C ASP A 78 1.28 -21.03 -18.61
N VAL A 79 2.09 -20.04 -18.25
CA VAL A 79 1.90 -18.64 -18.66
C VAL A 79 2.79 -18.35 -19.87
N LEU A 80 2.32 -18.72 -21.07
CA LEU A 80 3.14 -18.75 -22.29
C LEU A 80 3.74 -17.40 -22.68
N TRP A 81 2.98 -16.30 -22.59
CA TRP A 81 3.48 -14.97 -22.95
C TRP A 81 4.70 -14.57 -22.10
N LEU A 82 4.70 -14.94 -20.81
CA LEU A 82 5.81 -14.68 -19.90
C LEU A 82 7.04 -15.56 -20.22
N GLN A 83 6.82 -16.79 -20.69
CA GLN A 83 7.93 -17.67 -21.10
C GLN A 83 8.70 -17.10 -22.30
N ASN A 84 8.00 -16.40 -23.19
CA ASN A 84 8.56 -15.82 -24.41
C ASN A 84 9.35 -14.51 -24.19
N LEU A 85 9.31 -13.91 -22.99
CA LEU A 85 10.04 -12.67 -22.70
C LEU A 85 11.50 -12.94 -22.33
N ASP A 86 12.44 -12.21 -22.92
CA ASP A 86 13.81 -12.16 -22.42
C ASP A 86 13.94 -11.22 -21.21
N SER A 87 15.16 -10.99 -20.72
CA SER A 87 15.40 -10.09 -19.58
C SER A 87 14.93 -8.65 -19.84
N SER A 88 15.05 -8.15 -21.07
CA SER A 88 14.57 -6.81 -21.43
C SER A 88 13.04 -6.77 -21.40
N GLY A 89 12.39 -7.75 -22.00
CA GLY A 89 10.94 -7.88 -22.02
C GLY A 89 10.32 -8.00 -20.63
N LEU A 90 11.01 -8.63 -19.67
CA LEU A 90 10.56 -8.65 -18.27
C LEU A 90 10.58 -7.25 -17.64
N ASN A 91 11.62 -6.45 -17.89
CA ASN A 91 11.68 -5.06 -17.41
C ASN A 91 10.56 -4.22 -18.04
N ASP A 92 10.39 -4.32 -19.36
CA ASP A 92 9.35 -3.59 -20.09
C ASP A 92 7.96 -3.95 -19.56
N ALA A 93 7.71 -5.22 -19.24
CA ALA A 93 6.45 -5.67 -18.67
C ALA A 93 6.18 -5.09 -17.27
N VAL A 94 7.20 -4.89 -16.43
CA VAL A 94 7.07 -4.21 -15.13
C VAL A 94 6.69 -2.74 -15.34
N TYR A 95 7.40 -2.02 -16.22
CA TYR A 95 7.08 -0.61 -16.49
C TYR A 95 5.72 -0.44 -17.16
N GLN A 96 5.33 -1.37 -18.04
CA GLN A 96 4.00 -1.39 -18.63
C GLN A 96 2.91 -1.54 -17.55
N TYR A 97 3.11 -2.45 -16.59
CA TYR A 97 2.21 -2.61 -15.45
C TYR A 97 2.06 -1.31 -14.65
N LEU A 98 3.17 -0.69 -14.25
CA LEU A 98 3.16 0.55 -13.46
C LEU A 98 2.46 1.70 -14.22
N SER A 99 2.74 1.81 -15.52
CA SER A 99 2.05 2.76 -16.42
C SER A 99 0.54 2.52 -16.45
N GLN A 100 0.10 1.26 -16.54
CA GLN A 100 -1.33 0.91 -16.51
C GLN A 100 -1.98 1.25 -15.17
N ILE A 101 -1.31 1.01 -14.04
CA ILE A 101 -1.79 1.39 -12.70
C ILE A 101 -2.01 2.91 -12.61
N ARG A 102 -1.06 3.72 -13.12
CA ARG A 102 -1.21 5.19 -13.15
C ARG A 102 -2.36 5.65 -14.05
N ALA A 103 -2.55 4.99 -15.19
CA ALA A 103 -3.55 5.37 -16.19
C ALA A 103 -4.98 4.96 -15.81
N SER A 104 -5.13 3.81 -15.13
CA SER A 104 -6.42 3.22 -14.79
C SER A 104 -6.35 2.50 -13.44
N PHE A 105 -6.19 3.27 -12.36
CA PHE A 105 -6.03 2.73 -11.01
C PHE A 105 -7.21 1.82 -10.61
N PRO A 106 -7.01 0.68 -9.91
CA PRO A 106 -8.10 -0.16 -9.42
C PRO A 106 -9.16 0.61 -8.61
N HIS A 107 -10.38 0.10 -8.54
CA HIS A 107 -11.37 0.68 -7.62
C HIS A 107 -10.90 0.52 -6.17
N VAL A 108 -11.01 1.57 -5.35
CA VAL A 108 -10.77 1.45 -3.91
C VAL A 108 -12.11 1.43 -3.18
N LEU A 109 -12.37 0.33 -2.48
CA LEU A 109 -13.55 0.11 -1.65
C LEU A 109 -13.18 0.38 -0.20
N VAL A 110 -14.07 1.01 0.57
CA VAL A 110 -13.91 1.23 2.00
C VAL A 110 -15.09 0.56 2.72
N SER A 111 -14.78 -0.50 3.46
CA SER A 111 -15.76 -1.36 4.14
C SER A 111 -15.12 -2.05 5.34
N ASP A 112 -15.91 -2.34 6.35
CA ASP A 112 -15.58 -3.27 7.43
C ASP A 112 -16.31 -4.61 7.26
N LYS A 113 -17.34 -4.69 6.40
CA LYS A 113 -18.03 -5.94 6.06
C LYS A 113 -17.14 -6.93 5.29
N PHE A 114 -17.70 -8.08 4.99
CA PHE A 114 -17.09 -9.09 4.15
C PHE A 114 -15.73 -9.62 4.64
N GLY A 115 -15.57 -9.80 5.96
CA GLY A 115 -14.33 -10.28 6.55
C GLY A 115 -13.20 -9.26 6.58
N MET A 116 -13.48 -7.98 6.25
CA MET A 116 -12.51 -6.89 6.37
C MET A 116 -12.30 -6.45 7.82
N GLN A 117 -13.16 -6.83 8.76
CA GLN A 117 -13.06 -6.48 10.17
C GLN A 117 -11.73 -6.89 10.80
N THR A 118 -10.94 -7.78 10.20
CA THR A 118 -9.67 -8.29 10.75
C THR A 118 -8.46 -8.04 9.85
N LYS A 119 -8.66 -7.35 8.71
CA LYS A 119 -7.65 -7.14 7.67
C LYS A 119 -7.38 -5.65 7.50
N ASN A 120 -6.22 -5.28 6.98
CA ASN A 120 -5.93 -3.89 6.60
C ASN A 120 -6.47 -3.58 5.20
N GLY A 121 -6.23 -4.52 4.28
CA GLY A 121 -6.58 -4.45 2.88
C GLY A 121 -6.86 -5.84 2.31
N ARG A 122 -7.48 -5.88 1.13
CA ARG A 122 -7.67 -7.09 0.33
C ARG A 122 -7.82 -6.74 -1.14
N THR A 123 -7.20 -7.51 -2.02
CA THR A 123 -7.45 -7.44 -3.47
C THR A 123 -8.52 -8.43 -3.89
N ASN A 124 -9.60 -7.92 -4.48
CA ASN A 124 -10.64 -8.69 -5.16
C ASN A 124 -10.35 -8.69 -6.67
N LYS A 125 -10.37 -9.86 -7.30
CA LYS A 125 -9.91 -10.04 -8.69
C LYS A 125 -11.02 -10.58 -9.57
N ARG A 126 -11.07 -10.08 -10.80
CA ARG A 126 -11.88 -10.61 -11.89
C ARG A 126 -10.99 -11.19 -12.97
N ASN A 127 -11.39 -12.31 -13.56
CA ASN A 127 -10.70 -12.89 -14.71
C ASN A 127 -10.56 -11.85 -15.84
N CYS A 128 -9.34 -11.70 -16.37
CA CYS A 128 -9.04 -10.77 -17.45
C CYS A 128 -8.33 -11.52 -18.58
N LYS A 129 -9.11 -12.15 -19.46
CA LYS A 129 -8.55 -12.92 -20.60
C LYS A 129 -7.96 -12.04 -21.71
N GLU A 130 -8.40 -10.79 -21.79
CA GLU A 130 -7.98 -9.81 -22.80
C GLU A 130 -6.85 -8.90 -22.27
N ALA A 131 -6.71 -7.70 -22.85
CA ALA A 131 -5.81 -6.66 -22.38
C ALA A 131 -6.04 -6.35 -20.88
N PHE A 132 -4.95 -6.02 -20.17
CA PHE A 132 -5.08 -5.68 -18.75
C PHE A 132 -5.62 -4.26 -18.64
N ASP A 133 -6.75 -4.12 -17.95
CA ASP A 133 -7.18 -2.85 -17.39
C ASP A 133 -7.31 -3.06 -15.88
N PRO A 134 -6.40 -2.49 -15.05
CA PRO A 134 -6.42 -2.73 -13.61
C PRO A 134 -7.76 -2.39 -12.96
N LYS A 135 -8.45 -1.36 -13.48
CA LYS A 135 -9.77 -0.95 -13.04
C LYS A 135 -10.88 -1.96 -13.33
N ALA A 136 -10.78 -2.69 -14.44
CA ALA A 136 -11.71 -3.76 -14.80
C ALA A 136 -11.29 -5.14 -14.25
N ALA A 137 -10.03 -5.29 -13.86
CA ALA A 137 -9.45 -6.56 -13.42
C ALA A 137 -9.46 -6.71 -11.89
N ALA A 138 -9.47 -5.62 -11.13
CA ALA A 138 -9.39 -5.67 -9.68
C ALA A 138 -10.08 -4.51 -8.95
N ALA A 139 -10.47 -4.80 -7.70
CA ALA A 139 -10.84 -3.81 -6.70
C ALA A 139 -10.01 -4.05 -5.43
N ILE A 140 -9.48 -2.98 -4.85
CA ILE A 140 -8.75 -2.99 -3.59
C ILE A 140 -9.69 -2.54 -2.50
N GLU A 141 -9.94 -3.40 -1.52
CA GLU A 141 -10.77 -3.11 -0.37
C GLU A 141 -9.89 -2.71 0.82
N LEU A 142 -10.24 -1.63 1.50
CA LEU A 142 -9.58 -1.12 2.69
C LEU A 142 -10.54 -1.18 3.87
N ASN A 143 -9.97 -1.48 5.04
CA ASN A 143 -10.73 -1.51 6.28
C ASN A 143 -11.28 -0.12 6.65
N ALA A 144 -12.60 -0.02 6.75
CA ALA A 144 -13.29 1.24 7.04
C ALA A 144 -12.89 1.85 8.39
N MET A 145 -12.64 1.05 9.43
CA MET A 145 -12.19 1.55 10.73
C MET A 145 -10.84 2.29 10.61
N LEU A 146 -9.89 1.74 9.85
CA LEU A 146 -8.58 2.38 9.63
C LEU A 146 -8.69 3.67 8.84
N VAL A 147 -9.51 3.67 7.78
CA VAL A 147 -9.77 4.86 6.97
C VAL A 147 -10.47 5.95 7.80
N ASN A 148 -11.48 5.58 8.59
CA ASN A 148 -12.20 6.51 9.45
C ASN A 148 -11.28 7.10 10.53
N ARG A 149 -10.37 6.32 11.11
CA ARG A 149 -9.33 6.85 12.03
C ARG A 149 -8.44 7.89 11.35
N LEU A 150 -8.00 7.64 10.11
CA LEU A 150 -7.23 8.61 9.34
C LEU A 150 -8.04 9.90 9.09
N VAL A 151 -9.30 9.77 8.68
CA VAL A 151 -10.22 10.89 8.42
C VAL A 151 -10.51 11.72 9.67
N THR A 152 -10.80 11.06 10.79
CA THR A 152 -11.01 11.74 12.08
C THR A 152 -9.75 12.47 12.51
N THR A 153 -8.58 11.84 12.40
CA THR A 153 -7.30 12.48 12.75
C THR A 153 -7.01 13.69 11.87
N TYR A 154 -7.27 13.60 10.55
CA TYR A 154 -7.18 14.73 9.63
C TYR A 154 -8.13 15.87 9.99
N THR A 155 -9.37 15.56 10.34
CA THR A 155 -10.37 16.56 10.73
C THR A 155 -9.92 17.28 12.00
N SER A 156 -9.40 16.55 12.99
CA SER A 156 -8.84 17.14 14.21
C SER A 156 -7.60 18.00 13.94
N LEU A 157 -6.76 17.66 12.94
CA LEU A 157 -5.64 18.52 12.55
C LEU A 157 -6.08 19.87 11.99
N LYS A 158 -7.27 19.97 11.39
CA LYS A 158 -7.77 21.26 10.89
C LYS A 158 -8.04 22.22 12.05
N SER A 159 -8.63 21.72 13.13
CA SER A 159 -9.02 22.51 14.31
C SER A 159 -7.89 22.68 15.33
N THR A 160 -6.98 21.71 15.44
CA THR A 160 -6.03 21.63 16.54
C THR A 160 -4.62 21.36 16.02
N ASP A 161 -3.67 22.23 16.37
CA ASP A 161 -2.25 21.97 16.10
C ASP A 161 -1.63 21.15 17.24
N SER A 162 -1.63 19.82 17.08
CA SER A 162 -1.06 18.90 18.06
C SER A 162 -0.06 17.97 17.40
N THR A 163 1.13 17.87 17.98
CA THR A 163 2.18 16.94 17.55
C THR A 163 1.69 15.50 17.59
N ILE A 164 0.92 15.10 18.61
CA ILE A 164 0.39 13.73 18.75
C ILE A 164 -0.57 13.41 17.60
N ILE A 165 -1.51 14.32 17.31
CA ILE A 165 -2.48 14.14 16.22
C ILE A 165 -1.73 14.08 14.86
N ARG A 166 -0.69 14.90 14.71
CA ARG A 166 0.15 14.92 13.50
C ARG A 166 0.89 13.61 13.31
N THR A 167 1.53 13.08 14.35
CA THR A 167 2.21 11.77 14.32
C THR A 167 1.22 10.66 13.98
N ARG A 168 0.04 10.64 14.62
CA ARG A 168 -1.03 9.66 14.31
C ARG A 168 -1.46 9.70 12.85
N PHE A 169 -1.70 10.89 12.29
CA PHE A 169 -2.09 11.05 10.89
C PHE A 169 -1.02 10.46 9.96
N ARG A 170 0.25 10.79 10.23
CA ARG A 170 1.39 10.36 9.42
C ARG A 170 1.60 8.86 9.46
N THR A 171 1.53 8.24 10.64
CA THR A 171 1.61 6.78 10.77
C THR A 171 0.47 6.09 10.02
N LEU A 172 -0.78 6.52 10.23
CA LEU A 172 -1.94 5.94 9.55
C LEU A 172 -1.86 6.10 8.03
N HIS A 173 -1.37 7.25 7.55
CA HIS A 173 -1.17 7.52 6.13
C HIS A 173 -0.14 6.57 5.52
N VAL A 174 1.04 6.44 6.13
CA VAL A 174 2.09 5.53 5.67
C VAL A 174 1.62 4.08 5.72
N ARG A 175 0.93 3.65 6.79
CA ARG A 175 0.33 2.30 6.88
C ARG A 175 -0.53 2.00 5.68
N LEU A 176 -1.54 2.84 5.45
CA LEU A 176 -2.52 2.58 4.41
C LEU A 176 -1.85 2.65 3.03
N SER A 177 -0.78 3.44 2.88
CA SER A 177 -0.02 3.53 1.64
C SER A 177 0.76 2.24 1.37
N LEU A 178 1.43 1.69 2.39
CA LEU A 178 2.08 0.37 2.32
C LEU A 178 1.05 -0.74 2.07
N THR A 179 -0.13 -0.65 2.68
CA THR A 179 -1.23 -1.60 2.46
C THR A 179 -1.71 -1.55 1.01
N ILE A 180 -1.96 -0.38 0.43
CA ILE A 180 -2.35 -0.29 -0.99
C ILE A 180 -1.21 -0.79 -1.89
N ALA A 181 0.04 -0.44 -1.60
CA ALA A 181 1.19 -0.90 -2.38
C ALA A 181 1.30 -2.44 -2.36
N HIS A 182 1.13 -3.05 -1.18
CA HIS A 182 1.04 -4.50 -1.01
C HIS A 182 -0.06 -5.12 -1.88
N GLU A 183 -1.28 -4.57 -1.82
CA GLU A 183 -2.40 -5.04 -2.64
C GLU A 183 -2.12 -4.86 -4.14
N LEU A 184 -1.46 -3.78 -4.54
CA LEU A 184 -1.00 -3.61 -5.92
C LEU A 184 0.01 -4.69 -6.33
N VAL A 185 0.81 -5.27 -5.44
CA VAL A 185 1.65 -6.42 -5.79
C VAL A 185 0.80 -7.67 -6.10
N HIS A 186 -0.34 -7.85 -5.42
CA HIS A 186 -1.29 -8.91 -5.79
C HIS A 186 -1.97 -8.64 -7.14
N VAL A 187 -2.25 -7.37 -7.46
CA VAL A 187 -2.71 -6.95 -8.79
C VAL A 187 -1.62 -7.18 -9.84
N PHE A 188 -0.34 -6.99 -9.51
CA PHE A 188 0.78 -7.32 -10.40
C PHE A 188 0.86 -8.82 -10.71
N ASN A 189 0.73 -9.69 -9.71
CA ASN A 189 0.65 -11.13 -9.97
C ASN A 189 -0.55 -11.47 -10.86
N HIS A 190 -1.68 -10.77 -10.70
CA HIS A 190 -2.86 -10.92 -11.57
C HIS A 190 -2.60 -10.43 -13.00
N TYR A 191 -1.89 -9.31 -13.17
CA TYR A 191 -1.37 -8.84 -14.45
C TYR A 191 -0.48 -9.90 -15.11
N ILE A 192 0.24 -10.70 -14.33
CA ILE A 192 1.07 -11.75 -14.90
C ILE A 192 0.23 -12.96 -15.37
N VAL A 193 -0.62 -13.48 -14.48
CA VAL A 193 -1.28 -14.79 -14.68
C VAL A 193 -2.68 -14.72 -15.31
N ARG A 194 -3.29 -13.53 -15.36
CA ARG A 194 -4.58 -13.23 -16.02
C ARG A 194 -5.79 -14.04 -15.55
N ASN A 195 -5.70 -14.60 -14.34
CA ASN A 195 -6.68 -15.53 -13.83
C ASN A 195 -6.85 -15.33 -12.33
N GLN A 196 -8.09 -15.06 -11.92
CA GLN A 196 -8.42 -14.70 -10.54
C GLN A 196 -8.15 -15.81 -9.53
N ARG A 197 -8.16 -17.08 -9.96
CA ARG A 197 -7.94 -18.26 -9.11
C ARG A 197 -6.47 -18.69 -9.06
N ARG A 198 -5.61 -18.09 -9.88
CA ARG A 198 -4.19 -18.43 -9.94
C ARG A 198 -3.42 -17.53 -8.99
N HIS A 199 -3.12 -18.06 -7.82
CA HIS A 199 -2.35 -17.34 -6.82
C HIS A 199 -0.86 -17.30 -7.18
N THR A 200 -0.14 -16.47 -6.43
CA THR A 200 1.31 -16.38 -6.44
C THR A 200 1.91 -17.76 -6.10
N PRO A 201 3.00 -18.21 -6.77
CA PRO A 201 3.66 -19.46 -6.42
C PRO A 201 4.15 -19.49 -4.96
N PRO A 202 4.16 -20.64 -4.27
CA PRO A 202 4.60 -20.76 -2.87
C PRO A 202 5.97 -20.16 -2.56
N LYS A 203 6.91 -20.22 -3.51
CA LYS A 203 8.27 -19.69 -3.32
C LYS A 203 8.34 -18.16 -3.27
N VAL A 204 7.29 -17.47 -3.70
CA VAL A 204 7.19 -16.01 -3.61
C VAL A 204 6.31 -15.67 -2.41
N THR A 205 6.90 -15.81 -1.22
CA THR A 205 6.25 -15.53 0.07
C THR A 205 7.30 -15.08 1.09
N ALA A 206 6.90 -14.25 2.05
CA ALA A 206 7.62 -14.16 3.32
C ALA A 206 7.32 -15.41 4.16
N GLY A 207 8.29 -15.86 4.97
CA GLY A 207 8.16 -17.08 5.78
C GLY A 207 6.87 -17.09 6.61
N GLY A 208 6.14 -18.22 6.61
CA GLY A 208 4.93 -18.41 7.41
C GLY A 208 3.64 -17.73 6.90
N TYR A 209 3.68 -16.93 5.83
CA TYR A 209 2.47 -16.26 5.29
C TYR A 209 1.83 -16.98 4.08
N GLY A 210 2.54 -17.93 3.46
CA GLY A 210 2.03 -18.79 2.39
C GLY A 210 1.70 -20.20 2.89
N ASN A 211 1.32 -21.07 1.96
CA ASN A 211 1.17 -22.51 2.17
C ASN A 211 1.87 -23.29 1.04
N SER A 212 1.81 -24.62 1.08
CA SER A 212 2.44 -25.48 0.09
C SER A 212 1.94 -25.29 -1.35
N LYS A 213 0.81 -24.60 -1.55
CA LYS A 213 0.17 -24.39 -2.85
C LYS A 213 0.09 -22.91 -3.27
N VAL A 214 0.17 -21.98 -2.33
CA VAL A 214 -0.06 -20.55 -2.54
C VAL A 214 0.97 -19.72 -1.79
N GLY A 215 1.63 -18.79 -2.46
CA GLY A 215 2.49 -17.77 -1.86
C GLY A 215 1.76 -16.45 -1.63
N GLU A 216 2.43 -15.54 -0.93
CA GLU A 216 1.95 -14.19 -0.59
C GLU A 216 2.91 -13.13 -1.14
N SER A 217 2.68 -12.71 -2.39
CA SER A 217 3.58 -11.77 -3.10
C SER A 217 3.66 -10.41 -2.44
N GLY A 218 2.58 -9.93 -1.81
CA GLY A 218 2.59 -8.67 -1.06
C GLY A 218 3.51 -8.75 0.15
N ARG A 219 3.46 -9.86 0.92
CA ARG A 219 4.35 -10.08 2.06
C ARG A 219 5.80 -10.28 1.65
N PHE A 220 6.04 -10.98 0.55
CA PHE A 220 7.37 -11.07 -0.05
C PHE A 220 7.91 -9.68 -0.39
N TRP A 221 7.12 -8.85 -1.06
CA TRP A 221 7.52 -7.49 -1.42
C TRP A 221 7.80 -6.60 -0.19
N GLU A 222 6.95 -6.65 0.84
CA GLU A 222 7.20 -5.92 2.09
C GLU A 222 8.54 -6.31 2.72
N LYS A 223 8.79 -7.62 2.80
CA LYS A 223 10.01 -8.17 3.39
C LYS A 223 11.24 -7.70 2.63
N GLU A 224 11.24 -7.78 1.31
CA GLU A 224 12.39 -7.36 0.51
C GLU A 224 12.59 -5.84 0.50
N LEU A 225 11.50 -5.06 0.63
CA LEU A 225 11.57 -3.59 0.59
C LEU A 225 11.95 -2.96 1.93
N THR A 226 11.50 -3.56 3.04
CA THR A 226 11.60 -2.98 4.38
C THR A 226 12.39 -3.84 5.37
N GLY A 227 12.73 -5.07 5.00
CA GLY A 227 13.47 -6.03 5.82
C GLY A 227 12.59 -6.80 6.80
N GLY A 228 11.27 -6.63 6.73
CA GLY A 228 10.29 -7.33 7.54
C GLY A 228 8.87 -7.21 6.98
N VAL A 229 7.93 -7.89 7.62
CA VAL A 229 6.52 -7.84 7.26
C VAL A 229 5.83 -6.69 7.97
N VAL A 230 5.10 -5.85 7.23
CA VAL A 230 4.44 -4.66 7.79
C VAL A 230 3.26 -5.10 8.66
N ASP A 231 3.29 -4.69 9.92
CA ASP A 231 2.26 -4.92 10.91
C ASP A 231 1.96 -3.61 11.65
N ILE A 232 0.82 -3.55 12.32
CA ILE A 232 0.45 -2.39 13.12
C ILE A 232 0.13 -2.81 14.54
N ARG A 233 0.59 -1.96 15.45
CA ARG A 233 0.34 -2.05 16.87
C ARG A 233 -0.03 -0.67 17.41
N LEU A 234 -0.67 -0.67 18.56
CA LEU A 234 -0.76 0.52 19.38
C LEU A 234 0.48 0.58 20.28
N SER A 235 0.93 1.80 20.54
CA SER A 235 1.91 2.05 21.60
C SER A 235 1.25 2.01 22.98
N GLU A 236 2.06 2.10 24.04
CA GLU A 236 1.59 2.26 25.42
C GLU A 236 0.67 3.50 25.61
N ASN A 237 0.73 4.47 24.70
CA ASN A 237 -0.09 5.68 24.71
C ASN A 237 -1.19 5.65 23.64
N ASP A 238 -1.66 4.47 23.24
CA ASP A 238 -2.69 4.26 22.22
C ASP A 238 -2.42 4.96 20.88
N THR A 239 -1.15 5.21 20.55
CA THR A 239 -0.76 5.82 19.28
C THR A 239 -0.42 4.73 18.29
N GLU A 240 -1.00 4.79 17.10
CA GLU A 240 -0.69 3.85 16.03
C GLU A 240 0.79 3.92 15.67
N MET A 241 1.41 2.75 15.49
CA MET A 241 2.80 2.60 15.07
C MET A 241 2.91 1.61 13.92
N VAL A 242 3.76 1.90 12.94
CA VAL A 242 4.13 0.93 11.90
C VAL A 242 5.24 0.05 12.45
N ALA A 243 4.96 -1.24 12.54
CA ALA A 243 5.88 -2.27 12.97
C ALA A 243 6.35 -3.10 11.77
N LEU A 244 7.57 -3.59 11.84
CA LEU A 244 8.11 -4.61 10.96
C LEU A 244 8.29 -5.86 11.79
N ARG A 245 7.79 -7.00 11.30
CA ARG A 245 7.89 -8.29 11.96
C ARG A 245 8.83 -9.20 11.19
N ASP A 246 9.72 -9.87 11.91
CA ASP A 246 10.56 -10.92 11.35
C ASP A 246 9.71 -12.18 11.13
N ASP A 247 9.98 -12.86 10.02
CA ASP A 247 9.27 -14.06 9.61
C ASP A 247 9.68 -15.32 10.40
N GLN A 248 10.72 -15.26 11.23
CA GLN A 248 11.21 -16.43 11.98
C GLN A 248 11.16 -16.30 13.51
N LEU A 249 11.46 -15.14 14.10
CA LEU A 249 11.69 -15.04 15.57
C LEU A 249 10.61 -14.28 16.34
N GLY A 250 9.52 -13.88 15.68
CA GLY A 250 8.42 -13.14 16.32
C GLY A 250 8.83 -11.76 16.86
N LYS A 251 10.05 -11.31 16.55
CA LYS A 251 10.57 -9.98 16.89
C LYS A 251 9.86 -8.91 16.08
N CYS A 252 9.78 -7.73 16.67
CA CYS A 252 9.13 -6.57 16.10
C CYS A 252 10.04 -5.35 16.21
N TRP A 253 10.09 -4.56 15.15
CA TRP A 253 10.78 -3.28 15.10
C TRP A 253 9.80 -2.18 14.73
N ARG A 254 9.84 -1.03 15.40
CA ARG A 254 9.03 0.14 15.01
C ARG A 254 9.79 0.98 14.01
N LEU A 255 9.12 1.36 12.92
CA LEU A 255 9.66 2.39 12.02
C LEU A 255 9.83 3.71 12.75
N LEU A 256 11.02 4.30 12.64
CA LEU A 256 11.33 5.57 13.26
C LEU A 256 10.52 6.70 12.60
N GLU A 257 10.16 7.74 13.37
CA GLU A 257 9.40 8.88 12.83
C GLU A 257 10.10 9.55 11.65
N LYS A 258 11.44 9.66 11.69
CA LYS A 258 12.25 10.18 10.57
C LYS A 258 12.05 9.40 9.26
N VAL A 259 11.79 8.09 9.35
CA VAL A 259 11.51 7.24 8.18
C VAL A 259 10.09 7.49 7.68
N ILE A 260 9.12 7.58 8.58
CA ILE A 260 7.73 7.94 8.23
C ILE A 260 7.71 9.29 7.51
N ASP A 261 8.38 10.29 8.06
CA ASP A 261 8.51 11.61 7.43
C ASP A 261 9.25 11.55 6.09
N GLY A 262 10.30 10.74 5.99
CA GLY A 262 11.03 10.51 4.74
C GLY A 262 10.16 9.86 3.65
N LEU A 263 9.36 8.85 3.99
CA LEU A 263 8.39 8.23 3.08
C LEU A 263 7.34 9.24 2.60
N LEU A 264 6.75 10.02 3.52
CA LEU A 264 5.81 11.09 3.17
C LEU A 264 6.49 12.17 2.32
N ALA A 265 7.78 12.41 2.53
CA ALA A 265 8.59 13.30 1.70
C ALA A 265 9.04 12.66 0.38
N ARG A 266 8.77 11.38 0.11
CA ARG A 266 9.27 10.62 -1.06
C ARG A 266 10.81 10.55 -1.12
N ASP A 267 11.46 10.58 0.04
CA ASP A 267 12.90 10.34 0.18
C ASP A 267 13.16 8.84 0.38
N PHE A 268 12.82 8.05 -0.65
CA PHE A 268 12.90 6.60 -0.57
C PHE A 268 14.32 6.07 -0.42
N LYS A 269 15.32 6.79 -0.94
CA LYS A 269 16.73 6.39 -0.87
C LYS A 269 17.22 6.27 0.59
N ASN A 270 16.72 7.13 1.48
CA ASN A 270 17.12 7.13 2.89
C ASN A 270 16.08 6.46 3.80
N SER A 271 14.90 6.12 3.27
CA SER A 271 13.75 5.64 4.06
C SER A 271 13.42 4.17 3.80
N LEU A 272 13.97 3.58 2.75
CA LEU A 272 13.79 2.16 2.39
C LEU A 272 15.16 1.49 2.30
N GLN A 273 15.20 0.18 2.48
CA GLN A 273 16.45 -0.56 2.42
C GLN A 273 16.97 -0.65 0.99
N ALA A 274 18.30 -0.75 0.86
CA ALA A 274 18.90 -1.30 -0.34
C ALA A 274 18.55 -2.80 -0.39
N GLU A 275 18.20 -3.31 -1.57
CA GLU A 275 17.67 -4.65 -1.78
C GLU A 275 18.39 -5.76 -0.98
N GLY A 276 17.64 -6.54 -0.19
CA GLY A 276 18.08 -7.82 0.37
C GLY A 276 18.66 -7.81 1.79
N ASP A 277 18.89 -6.65 2.40
CA ASP A 277 19.44 -6.58 3.76
C ASP A 277 18.34 -6.80 4.82
N MET A 278 18.16 -8.04 5.30
CA MET A 278 17.16 -8.33 6.34
C MET A 278 17.45 -7.57 7.65
N LEU A 279 16.41 -7.13 8.35
CA LEU A 279 16.56 -6.54 9.69
C LEU A 279 17.11 -7.59 10.67
N THR A 280 18.42 -7.53 10.93
CA THR A 280 19.12 -8.33 11.94
C THR A 280 19.48 -7.50 13.17
N ASP A 281 19.62 -8.17 14.32
CA ASP A 281 19.86 -7.52 15.63
C ASP A 281 21.11 -6.63 15.69
N ARG A 282 22.13 -6.86 14.85
CA ARG A 282 23.47 -6.25 15.02
C ARG A 282 23.75 -5.01 14.19
N GLU A 283 23.08 -4.83 13.04
CA GLU A 283 23.46 -3.79 12.07
C GLU A 283 22.33 -2.79 11.77
N HIS A 284 21.08 -3.14 12.08
CA HIS A 284 19.91 -2.35 11.70
C HIS A 284 19.37 -1.42 12.80
N GLN A 285 19.97 -1.45 13.99
CA GLN A 285 19.43 -0.81 15.20
C GLN A 285 19.34 0.73 15.15
N ASN A 286 19.88 1.41 14.13
CA ASN A 286 20.02 2.88 14.16
C ASN A 286 19.48 3.65 12.94
N VAL A 287 19.16 2.99 11.82
CA VAL A 287 18.84 3.71 10.57
C VAL A 287 17.34 3.80 10.33
N LEU A 288 16.62 2.67 10.29
CA LEU A 288 15.23 2.65 9.83
C LEU A 288 14.20 2.33 10.92
N ALA A 289 14.54 1.43 11.83
CA ALA A 289 13.62 0.93 12.83
C ALA A 289 14.35 0.68 14.15
N GLU A 290 13.62 0.79 15.26
CA GLU A 290 14.12 0.44 16.59
C GLU A 290 13.50 -0.89 17.04
N HIS A 291 14.31 -1.74 17.67
CA HIS A 291 13.84 -3.00 18.22
C HIS A 291 12.92 -2.76 19.41
N ILE A 292 11.80 -3.48 19.47
CA ILE A 292 10.88 -3.36 20.60
C ILE A 292 10.62 -4.73 21.21
N SER A 293 10.82 -4.80 22.54
CA SER A 293 10.52 -5.99 23.31
C SER A 293 9.04 -6.36 23.19
N PRO A 294 8.71 -7.63 22.88
CA PRO A 294 7.33 -8.10 22.78
C PRO A 294 6.47 -7.83 24.03
N MET A 295 7.07 -7.67 25.22
CA MET A 295 6.33 -7.43 26.48
C MET A 295 5.93 -5.98 26.74
N ARG A 296 6.61 -4.99 26.14
CA ARG A 296 6.22 -3.57 26.25
C ARG A 296 5.09 -3.19 25.28
N TRP A 297 4.69 -4.13 24.43
CA TRP A 297 3.72 -3.96 23.36
C TRP A 297 2.44 -4.69 23.71
N THR A 298 1.57 -3.99 24.44
CA THR A 298 0.44 -4.55 25.19
C THR A 298 -0.80 -4.89 24.37
N THR A 299 -0.88 -4.50 23.09
CA THR A 299 -2.09 -4.75 22.27
C THR A 299 -1.74 -5.13 20.84
N ARG A 300 -2.05 -6.38 20.46
CA ARG A 300 -2.13 -6.71 19.03
C ARG A 300 -3.44 -6.09 18.53
N TYR A 301 -3.52 -5.69 17.26
CA TYR A 301 -4.81 -5.30 16.68
C TYR A 301 -5.88 -6.41 16.77
N ARG A 302 -5.48 -7.67 17.07
CA ARG A 302 -6.38 -8.76 17.45
C ARG A 302 -7.27 -8.43 18.66
N ASP A 303 -6.86 -7.50 19.51
CA ASP A 303 -7.63 -7.02 20.66
C ASP A 303 -8.57 -5.85 20.27
N MET A 304 -8.33 -5.22 19.10
CA MET A 304 -9.20 -4.18 18.52
C MET A 304 -10.21 -4.72 17.52
N PHE A 305 -9.86 -5.80 16.84
CA PHE A 305 -10.74 -6.51 15.92
C PHE A 305 -11.46 -7.60 16.71
N PRO A 306 -12.79 -7.74 16.62
CA PRO A 306 -13.52 -8.73 17.38
C PRO A 306 -12.95 -10.15 17.14
N GLU A 307 -12.79 -10.94 18.22
CA GLU A 307 -12.37 -12.33 18.12
C GLU A 307 -13.42 -13.11 17.30
N LYS A 308 -13.05 -13.46 16.06
CA LYS A 308 -13.83 -14.31 15.13
C LYS A 308 -15.35 -14.11 15.21
N LEU A 309 -15.85 -13.15 14.43
CA LEU A 309 -17.22 -13.25 13.92
C LEU A 309 -17.33 -14.46 13.00
N GLU A 310 -18.49 -15.12 12.99
CA GLU A 310 -18.80 -16.28 12.14
C GLU A 310 -18.35 -16.06 10.69
N GLY A 311 -17.91 -17.15 10.04
CA GLY A 311 -17.11 -17.25 8.81
C GLY A 311 -17.03 -16.01 7.89
N PRO A 312 -15.83 -15.66 7.38
CA PRO A 312 -15.68 -14.45 6.57
C PRO A 312 -16.50 -14.58 5.29
N GLU A 313 -17.64 -13.89 5.22
CA GLU A 313 -18.31 -13.63 3.94
C GLU A 313 -17.31 -12.87 3.08
N GLU A 314 -16.82 -13.42 1.97
CA GLU A 314 -16.02 -12.62 1.04
C GLU A 314 -16.95 -11.94 0.03
N LEU A 315 -16.49 -10.89 -0.64
CA LEU A 315 -17.22 -10.35 -1.78
C LEU A 315 -17.44 -11.48 -2.79
N ASN A 316 -18.69 -11.83 -3.05
CA ASN A 316 -19.00 -12.88 -4.00
C ASN A 316 -18.68 -12.41 -5.44
N THR A 317 -18.55 -13.36 -6.37
CA THR A 317 -18.16 -13.05 -7.75
C THR A 317 -19.15 -12.09 -8.44
N SER A 318 -20.45 -12.18 -8.15
CA SER A 318 -21.46 -11.30 -8.75
C SER A 318 -21.25 -9.84 -8.35
N LEU A 319 -21.00 -9.59 -7.07
CA LEU A 319 -20.74 -8.25 -6.56
C LEU A 319 -19.41 -7.70 -7.09
N ILE A 320 -18.38 -8.54 -7.22
CA ILE A 320 -17.12 -8.15 -7.88
C ILE A 320 -17.41 -7.76 -9.34
N ASP A 321 -18.15 -8.58 -10.09
CA ASP A 321 -18.48 -8.31 -11.49
C ASP A 321 -19.26 -7.00 -11.67
N GLU A 322 -20.14 -6.65 -10.73
CA GLU A 322 -20.80 -5.35 -10.67
C GLU A 322 -19.79 -4.22 -10.42
N LEU A 323 -18.96 -4.37 -9.39
CA LEU A 323 -18.03 -3.34 -8.93
C LEU A 323 -16.93 -3.01 -9.94
N VAL A 324 -16.51 -3.97 -10.76
CA VAL A 324 -15.55 -3.74 -11.86
C VAL A 324 -16.21 -3.76 -13.24
N GLY A 325 -17.55 -3.78 -13.27
CA GLY A 325 -18.36 -3.85 -14.47
C GLY A 325 -18.36 -2.58 -15.31
N PRO A 326 -18.85 -2.65 -16.56
CA PRO A 326 -18.93 -1.48 -17.44
C PRO A 326 -19.79 -0.35 -16.86
N GLU A 327 -20.85 -0.66 -16.13
CA GLU A 327 -21.76 0.35 -15.57
C GLU A 327 -21.08 1.21 -14.51
N ILE A 328 -20.36 0.61 -13.56
CA ILE A 328 -19.55 1.37 -12.62
C ILE A 328 -18.52 2.22 -13.37
N ARG A 329 -17.91 1.73 -14.45
CA ARG A 329 -16.91 2.51 -15.21
C ARG A 329 -17.44 3.80 -15.83
N LYS A 330 -18.75 3.89 -16.12
CA LYS A 330 -19.42 5.14 -16.58
C LYS A 330 -19.53 6.23 -15.50
N LYS A 331 -19.38 5.87 -14.21
CA LYS A 331 -19.48 6.80 -13.09
C LYS A 331 -18.28 7.77 -13.04
N PRO A 332 -18.36 8.87 -12.27
CA PRO A 332 -17.25 9.82 -12.15
C PRO A 332 -15.94 9.15 -11.70
N LYS A 333 -14.84 9.70 -12.20
CA LYS A 333 -13.47 9.33 -11.86
C LYS A 333 -12.63 10.59 -11.82
N TYR A 334 -11.59 10.58 -11.00
CA TYR A 334 -10.91 11.79 -10.62
C TYR A 334 -9.42 11.67 -10.84
N ASN A 335 -8.80 12.73 -11.35
CA ASN A 335 -7.35 12.80 -11.47
C ASN A 335 -6.80 13.43 -10.19
N ILE A 336 -5.74 12.84 -9.65
CA ILE A 336 -5.05 13.32 -8.46
C ILE A 336 -3.76 13.97 -8.92
N SER A 337 -3.55 15.22 -8.50
CA SER A 337 -2.25 15.86 -8.66
C SER A 337 -1.27 15.25 -7.66
N GLY A 338 -0.25 14.56 -8.16
CA GLY A 338 0.78 13.96 -7.32
C GLY A 338 1.48 14.98 -6.41
N GLN A 339 1.73 16.19 -6.91
CA GLN A 339 2.31 17.26 -6.12
C GLN A 339 1.37 17.72 -4.99
N ASN A 340 0.08 17.86 -5.26
CA ASN A 340 -0.89 18.25 -4.22
C ASN A 340 -1.08 17.13 -3.20
N ALA A 341 -1.14 15.88 -3.65
CA ALA A 341 -1.23 14.71 -2.78
C ALA A 341 -0.02 14.58 -1.86
N ARG A 342 1.19 14.86 -2.37
CA ARG A 342 2.40 14.93 -1.56
C ARG A 342 2.37 16.07 -0.55
N LYS A 343 2.00 17.28 -0.97
CA LYS A 343 1.87 18.43 -0.06
C LYS A 343 0.85 18.15 1.04
N PHE A 344 -0.29 17.55 0.70
CA PHE A 344 -1.33 17.15 1.65
C PHE A 344 -0.81 16.12 2.66
N ALA A 345 -0.05 15.11 2.21
CA ALA A 345 0.51 14.11 3.10
C ALA A 345 1.46 14.71 4.15
N ILE A 346 2.25 15.73 3.78
CA ILE A 346 3.21 16.39 4.68
C ILE A 346 2.53 17.47 5.54
N GLN A 347 1.63 18.24 4.94
CA GLN A 347 0.97 19.42 5.51
C GLN A 347 -0.54 19.41 5.16
N PRO A 348 -1.34 18.54 5.77
CA PRO A 348 -2.75 18.38 5.39
C PRO A 348 -3.60 19.62 5.66
N ARG A 349 -3.15 20.53 6.55
CA ARG A 349 -3.87 21.76 6.89
C ARG A 349 -3.83 22.82 5.79
N THR A 350 -2.80 22.81 4.94
CA THR A 350 -2.53 23.92 3.99
C THR A 350 -2.99 23.63 2.57
N VAL A 351 -3.43 22.41 2.28
CA VAL A 351 -3.87 21.98 0.95
C VAL A 351 -5.38 21.83 0.96
N SER A 352 -6.07 22.67 0.20
CA SER A 352 -7.53 22.68 0.13
C SER A 352 -8.09 21.60 -0.79
N HIS A 353 -7.39 21.24 -1.88
CA HIS A 353 -7.89 20.29 -2.87
C HIS A 353 -6.78 19.43 -3.52
N LEU A 354 -7.06 18.14 -3.70
CA LEU A 354 -6.17 17.19 -4.36
C LEU A 354 -6.37 17.08 -5.88
N ILE A 355 -7.47 17.62 -6.38
CA ILE A 355 -7.86 17.54 -7.79
C ILE A 355 -7.50 18.85 -8.50
N CYS A 356 -6.80 18.70 -9.62
CA CYS A 356 -6.53 19.73 -10.61
C CYS A 356 -6.70 19.12 -11.99
#